data_AF-A0A429HRG7-F1
#
_entry.id   AF-A0A429HRG7-F1
#
_cell.length_a   1.000
_cell.length_b   1.000
_cell.length_c   1.000
_cell.angle_alpha   90.00
_cell.angle_beta   90.00
_cell.angle_gamma   90.00
#
_symmetry.space_group_name_H-M   'P 1'
#
loop_
_entity.id
_entity.type
_entity.pdbx_description
1 polymer ?
#
loop_
_entity_poly.entity_id
_entity_poly.type
_entity_poly.pdbx_seq_one_letter_code
_entity_poly.pdbx_strand_id
1 'polypeptide(L)'
;MNAEQDLASYRTLAIEGCDGAGKSTLARRLATQHGFTLVHCPPTPDHLELTHHYRTLLDRPGRLILDRCFLSELVYGPLFRGRSRLTWQQILVLAAHVTQRDGLFVHITATPPAIRARLMARDGHALSTAQITALTCGYHRTFAMLAAHVPVLTIDTTTRPSGPAG
;
A
#
# COMPACT_ATOMS: atom_id res chain seq x y z
N MET A 1 -9.22 19.58 -8.73
CA MET A 1 -7.87 19.11 -9.09
C MET A 1 -7.86 17.61 -9.03
N ASN A 2 -7.33 16.95 -10.05
CA ASN A 2 -7.41 15.49 -10.17
C ASN A 2 -6.40 14.87 -9.21
N ALA A 3 -6.85 14.10 -8.21
CA ALA A 3 -5.96 13.55 -7.16
C ALA A 3 -4.74 12.80 -7.73
N GLU A 4 -4.84 12.25 -8.94
CA GLU A 4 -3.74 11.60 -9.65
C GLU A 4 -2.65 12.58 -10.12
N GLN A 5 -3.02 13.79 -10.54
CA GLN A 5 -2.05 14.84 -10.88
C GLN A 5 -1.27 15.30 -9.64
N ASP A 6 -1.94 15.38 -8.48
CA ASP A 6 -1.28 15.72 -7.24
C ASP A 6 -0.28 14.61 -6.82
N LEU A 7 -0.64 13.34 -6.97
CA LEU A 7 0.27 12.21 -6.76
C LEU A 7 1.47 12.23 -7.71
N ALA A 8 1.27 12.69 -8.94
CA ALA A 8 2.32 12.83 -9.94
C ALA A 8 3.31 13.98 -9.67
N SER A 9 3.14 14.77 -8.60
CA SER A 9 4.18 15.71 -8.15
C SER A 9 5.28 15.03 -7.33
N TYR A 10 5.01 13.87 -6.73
CA TYR A 10 5.96 13.15 -5.89
C TYR A 10 6.93 12.28 -6.72
N ARG A 11 8.12 12.05 -6.16
CA ARG A 11 9.12 11.15 -6.75
C ARG A 11 8.93 9.72 -6.29
N THR A 12 8.45 9.50 -5.07
CA THR A 12 8.23 8.16 -4.51
C THR A 12 6.81 8.02 -3.97
N LEU A 13 6.09 6.97 -4.36
CA LEU A 13 4.77 6.66 -3.79
C LEU A 13 4.79 5.26 -3.18
N ALA A 14 4.45 5.17 -1.90
CA ALA A 14 4.23 3.90 -1.22
C ALA A 14 2.73 3.65 -1.08
N ILE A 15 2.17 2.81 -1.95
CA ILE A 15 0.72 2.58 -2.07
C ILE A 15 0.35 1.31 -1.31
N GLU A 16 -0.56 1.46 -0.34
CA GLU A 16 -0.92 0.41 0.61
C GLU A 16 -2.42 0.36 0.87
N GLY A 17 -2.90 -0.77 1.41
CA GLY A 17 -4.31 -1.03 1.65
C GLY A 17 -4.71 -2.49 1.42
N CYS A 18 -5.96 -2.82 1.71
CA CYS A 18 -6.48 -4.19 1.61
C CYS A 18 -6.49 -4.70 0.15
N ASP A 19 -6.44 -6.01 -0.02
CA ASP A 19 -6.63 -6.66 -1.32
C ASP A 19 -8.01 -6.33 -1.85
N GLY A 20 -8.14 -6.11 -3.16
CA GLY A 20 -9.39 -5.63 -3.77
C GLY A 20 -9.68 -4.12 -3.59
N ALA A 21 -8.84 -3.37 -2.87
CA ALA A 21 -9.04 -1.92 -2.70
C ALA A 21 -8.72 -1.08 -3.95
N GLY A 22 -8.02 -1.63 -4.95
CA GLY A 22 -7.70 -0.93 -6.22
C GLY A 22 -6.29 -0.34 -6.32
N LYS A 23 -5.37 -0.74 -5.42
CA LYS A 23 -3.96 -0.29 -5.40
C LYS A 23 -3.24 -0.46 -6.73
N SER A 24 -3.17 -1.70 -7.24
CA SER A 24 -2.43 -2.03 -8.46
C SER A 24 -2.99 -1.32 -9.69
N THR A 25 -4.30 -1.03 -9.72
CA THR A 25 -4.92 -0.23 -10.79
C THR A 25 -4.40 1.20 -10.78
N LEU A 26 -4.39 1.87 -9.61
CA LEU A 26 -3.83 3.21 -9.47
C LEU A 26 -2.33 3.23 -9.79
N ALA A 27 -1.59 2.28 -9.24
CA ALA A 27 -0.14 2.15 -9.42
C ALA A 27 0.24 2.00 -10.89
N ARG A 28 -0.44 1.13 -11.64
CA ARG A 28 -0.23 0.95 -13.09
C ARG A 28 -0.53 2.21 -13.88
N ARG A 29 -1.65 2.89 -13.58
CA ARG A 29 -2.01 4.13 -14.27
C ARG A 29 -0.95 5.21 -14.07
N LEU A 30 -0.51 5.42 -12.83
CA LEU A 30 0.55 6.38 -12.53
C LEU A 30 1.88 6.01 -13.20
N ALA A 31 2.25 4.74 -13.22
CA ALA A 31 3.44 4.27 -13.93
C ALA A 31 3.37 4.56 -15.43
N THR A 32 2.29 4.19 -16.10
CA THR A 32 2.10 4.40 -17.55
C THR A 32 2.04 5.88 -17.92
N GLN A 33 1.36 6.70 -17.12
CA GLN A 33 1.09 8.10 -17.47
C GLN A 33 2.19 9.08 -17.02
N HIS A 34 2.98 8.71 -16.01
CA HIS A 34 3.91 9.64 -15.36
C HIS A 34 5.35 9.09 -15.21
N GLY A 35 5.66 7.95 -15.83
CA GLY A 35 7.03 7.43 -15.90
C GLY A 35 7.60 6.94 -14.57
N PHE A 36 6.74 6.47 -13.67
CA PHE A 36 7.22 5.78 -12.47
C PHE A 36 7.68 4.36 -12.80
N THR A 37 8.79 3.94 -12.21
CA THR A 37 9.13 2.53 -12.08
C THR A 37 8.20 1.91 -11.04
N LEU A 38 7.36 0.95 -11.46
CA LEU A 38 6.46 0.21 -10.59
C LEU A 38 7.16 -1.03 -10.04
N VAL A 39 7.23 -1.15 -8.71
CA VAL A 39 7.69 -2.34 -8.00
C VAL A 39 6.52 -2.91 -7.20
N HIS A 40 6.05 -4.09 -7.59
CA HIS A 40 5.09 -4.84 -6.80
C HIS A 40 5.80 -5.61 -5.70
N CYS A 41 5.40 -5.42 -4.43
CA CYS A 41 6.02 -6.09 -3.29
C CYS A 41 5.09 -7.19 -2.76
N PRO A 42 5.23 -8.44 -3.22
CA PRO A 42 4.44 -9.55 -2.67
C PRO A 42 4.84 -9.85 -1.22
N PRO A 43 4.08 -10.70 -0.50
CA PRO A 43 4.50 -11.22 0.79
C PRO A 43 5.94 -11.74 0.72
N THR A 44 6.81 -11.14 1.52
CA THR A 44 8.23 -11.47 1.56
C THR A 44 8.47 -12.76 2.36
N PRO A 45 9.34 -13.66 1.90
CA PRO A 45 9.69 -14.88 2.64
C PRO A 45 10.23 -14.56 4.04
N ASP A 46 10.02 -15.49 4.99
CA ASP A 46 10.39 -15.26 6.40
C ASP A 46 11.89 -15.16 6.67
N HIS A 47 12.73 -15.69 5.78
CA HIS A 47 14.19 -15.61 5.88
C HIS A 47 14.77 -14.29 5.34
N LEU A 48 13.94 -13.42 4.77
CA LEU A 48 14.40 -12.17 4.17
C LEU A 48 14.47 -11.05 5.22
N GLU A 49 15.62 -10.40 5.34
CA GLU A 49 15.78 -9.19 6.15
C GLU A 49 15.03 -8.01 5.53
N LEU A 50 13.81 -7.76 6.03
CA LEU A 50 12.87 -6.79 5.46
C LEU A 50 13.43 -5.37 5.40
N THR A 51 14.12 -4.92 6.45
CA THR A 51 14.67 -3.56 6.47
C THR A 51 15.72 -3.38 5.37
N HIS A 52 16.61 -4.35 5.19
CA HIS A 52 17.60 -4.29 4.11
C HIS A 52 16.93 -4.34 2.73
N HIS A 53 15.98 -5.26 2.54
CA HIS A 53 15.25 -5.39 1.28
C HIS A 53 14.59 -4.07 0.84
N TYR A 54 13.82 -3.43 1.74
CA TYR A 54 13.14 -2.18 1.40
C TYR A 54 14.09 -0.99 1.25
N ARG A 55 15.19 -0.92 2.01
CA ARG A 55 16.23 0.10 1.77
C ARG A 55 16.80 -0.01 0.35
N THR A 56 17.18 -1.22 -0.07
CA THR A 56 17.70 -1.46 -1.42
C THR A 56 16.70 -1.08 -2.52
N LEU A 57 15.40 -1.29 -2.30
CA LEU A 57 14.37 -0.81 -3.23
C LEU A 57 14.28 0.71 -3.27
N LEU A 58 14.34 1.35 -2.10
CA LEU A 58 14.27 2.80 -1.95
C LEU A 58 15.54 3.50 -2.44
N ASP A 59 16.69 2.83 -2.52
CA ASP A 59 17.93 3.42 -3.04
C ASP A 59 17.95 3.50 -4.58
N ARG A 60 16.99 2.88 -5.27
CA ARG A 60 16.89 2.93 -6.73
C ARG A 60 16.72 4.38 -7.22
N PRO A 61 17.36 4.79 -8.32
CA PRO A 61 17.19 6.12 -8.87
C PRO A 61 15.82 6.32 -9.52
N GLY A 62 15.49 7.56 -9.87
CA GLY A 62 14.27 7.89 -10.62
C GLY A 62 13.01 7.92 -9.77
N ARG A 63 11.86 7.88 -10.46
CA ARG A 63 10.53 7.91 -9.83
C ARG A 63 10.08 6.49 -9.52
N LEU A 64 9.62 6.25 -8.29
CA LEU A 64 9.33 4.91 -7.79
C LEU A 64 7.90 4.80 -7.25
N ILE A 65 7.20 3.72 -7.60
CA ILE A 65 5.97 3.29 -6.92
C ILE A 65 6.25 1.94 -6.27
N LEU A 66 5.97 1.83 -4.97
CA LEU A 66 5.84 0.55 -4.28
C LEU A 66 4.35 0.21 -4.21
N ASP A 67 3.90 -0.80 -4.98
CA ASP A 67 2.56 -1.37 -4.84
C ASP A 67 2.62 -2.47 -3.77
N ARG A 68 2.11 -2.14 -2.59
CA ARG A 68 2.47 -2.71 -1.27
C ARG A 68 3.92 -2.38 -0.87
N CYS A 69 4.17 -2.33 0.43
CA CYS A 69 5.47 -2.11 1.01
C CYS A 69 5.56 -2.73 2.43
N PHE A 70 6.55 -2.29 3.22
CA PHE A 70 6.78 -2.76 4.58
C PHE A 70 5.60 -2.51 5.54
N LEU A 71 4.70 -1.56 5.25
CA LEU A 71 3.55 -1.27 6.11
C LEU A 71 2.54 -2.43 6.14
N SER A 72 2.49 -3.25 5.09
CA SER A 72 1.72 -4.50 5.09
C SER A 72 2.08 -5.40 6.27
N GLU A 73 3.33 -5.37 6.75
CA GLU A 73 3.77 -6.18 7.89
C GLU A 73 3.07 -5.79 9.20
N LEU A 74 2.76 -4.49 9.41
CA LEU A 74 2.05 -4.00 10.60
C LEU A 74 0.58 -4.42 10.63
N VAL A 75 0.03 -4.84 9.49
CA VAL A 75 -1.37 -5.26 9.37
C VAL A 75 -1.46 -6.78 9.31
N TYR A 76 -0.81 -7.39 8.32
CA TYR A 76 -0.89 -8.83 8.10
C TYR A 76 -0.13 -9.64 9.15
N GLY A 77 1.03 -9.15 9.64
CA GLY A 77 1.81 -9.86 10.66
C GLY A 77 0.99 -10.15 11.92
N PRO A 78 0.48 -9.12 12.62
CA PRO A 78 -0.36 -9.32 13.80
C PRO A 78 -1.63 -10.15 13.53
N LEU A 79 -2.31 -9.91 12.40
CA LEU A 79 -3.59 -10.58 12.11
C LEU A 79 -3.45 -12.07 11.79
N PHE A 80 -2.39 -12.48 11.09
CA PHE A 80 -2.23 -13.86 10.62
C PHE A 80 -1.13 -14.64 11.35
N ARG A 81 -0.17 -13.96 11.97
CA ARG A 81 0.97 -14.59 12.68
C ARG A 81 1.07 -14.18 14.14
N GLY A 82 0.19 -13.31 14.63
CA GLY A 82 0.21 -12.79 16.00
C GLY A 82 1.34 -11.80 16.30
N ARG A 83 2.22 -11.49 15.34
CA ARG A 83 3.33 -10.54 15.50
C ARG A 83 3.76 -9.92 14.18
N SER A 84 4.31 -8.71 14.26
CA SER A 84 5.04 -8.06 13.16
C SER A 84 6.51 -8.50 13.17
N ARG A 85 7.08 -8.71 11.98
CA ARG A 85 8.53 -8.90 11.78
C ARG A 85 9.32 -7.58 11.86
N LEU A 86 8.64 -6.44 11.74
CA LEU A 86 9.23 -5.11 11.85
C LEU A 86 8.78 -4.41 13.13
N THR A 87 9.73 -3.83 13.84
CA THR A 87 9.47 -2.90 14.95
C THR A 87 9.00 -1.55 14.43
N TRP A 88 8.29 -0.78 15.27
CA TRP A 88 7.87 0.58 14.91
C TRP A 88 9.06 1.50 14.56
N GLN A 89 10.19 1.38 15.25
CA GLN A 89 11.39 2.15 14.95
C GLN A 89 11.94 1.83 13.55
N GLN A 90 11.97 0.55 13.15
CA GLN A 90 12.39 0.17 11.79
C GLN A 90 11.43 0.72 10.73
N ILE A 91 10.12 0.74 11.01
CA ILE A 91 9.12 1.34 10.14
C ILE A 91 9.37 2.84 9.98
N LEU A 92 9.60 3.57 11.06
CA LEU A 92 9.89 5.01 11.01
C LEU A 92 11.16 5.33 10.22
N VAL A 93 12.21 4.50 10.36
CA VAL A 93 13.43 4.66 9.56
C VAL A 93 13.12 4.46 8.07
N LEU A 94 12.42 3.40 7.69
CA LEU A 94 12.02 3.17 6.30
C LEU A 94 11.08 4.26 5.78
N ALA A 95 10.20 4.78 6.62
CA ALA A 95 9.30 5.88 6.28
C ALA A 95 10.05 7.18 6.04
N ALA A 96 11.06 7.48 6.86
CA ALA A 96 11.96 8.60 6.65
C ALA A 96 12.69 8.50 5.29
N HIS A 97 13.16 7.31 4.90
CA HIS A 97 13.76 7.08 3.57
C HIS A 97 12.79 7.38 2.41
N VAL A 98 11.50 7.04 2.55
CA VAL A 98 10.49 7.42 1.55
C VAL A 98 10.37 8.94 1.47
N THR A 99 10.26 9.63 2.61
CA THR A 99 10.09 11.09 2.64
C THR A 99 11.31 11.87 2.15
N GLN A 100 12.53 11.40 2.45
CA GLN A 100 13.78 11.98 1.97
C GLN A 100 13.91 11.92 0.43
N ARG A 101 13.10 11.07 -0.21
CA ARG A 101 13.00 10.95 -1.66
C ARG A 101 11.75 11.63 -2.21
N ASP A 102 11.34 12.76 -1.62
CA ASP A 102 10.12 13.49 -1.98
C ASP A 102 8.92 12.56 -2.13
N GLY A 103 8.71 11.74 -1.08
CA GLY A 103 7.78 10.62 -1.12
C GLY A 103 6.51 10.80 -0.29
N LEU A 104 5.46 10.10 -0.71
CA LEU A 104 4.15 10.09 -0.07
C LEU A 104 3.67 8.66 0.19
N PHE A 105 3.08 8.44 1.35
CA PHE A 105 2.33 7.22 1.64
C PHE A 105 0.88 7.37 1.21
N VAL A 106 0.39 6.45 0.39
CA VAL A 106 -0.98 6.48 -0.14
C VAL A 106 -1.75 5.29 0.38
N HIS A 107 -2.73 5.54 1.24
CA HIS A 107 -3.69 4.54 1.69
C HIS A 107 -4.87 4.45 0.72
N ILE A 108 -5.03 3.30 0.08
CA ILE A 108 -6.21 2.99 -0.73
C ILE A 108 -7.17 2.14 0.09
N THR A 109 -8.36 2.65 0.32
CA THR A 109 -9.41 1.98 1.08
C THR A 109 -10.69 1.84 0.28
N ALA A 110 -11.57 0.95 0.74
CA ALA A 110 -12.92 0.80 0.28
C ALA A 110 -13.72 0.06 1.36
N THR A 111 -15.05 0.12 1.29
CA THR A 111 -15.88 -0.62 2.23
C THR A 111 -15.66 -2.14 2.10
N PRO A 112 -15.73 -2.91 3.21
CA PRO A 112 -15.58 -4.37 3.16
C PRO A 112 -16.49 -5.07 2.15
N PRO A 113 -17.78 -4.70 1.99
CA PRO A 113 -18.63 -5.27 0.94
C PRO A 113 -18.12 -5.00 -0.48
N ALA A 114 -17.65 -3.77 -0.77
CA ALA A 114 -17.10 -3.43 -2.08
C ALA A 114 -15.80 -4.23 -2.37
N ILE A 115 -14.91 -4.34 -1.38
CA ILE A 115 -13.71 -5.17 -1.48
C ILE A 115 -14.08 -6.63 -1.77
N ARG A 116 -15.00 -7.19 -0.97
CA ARG A 116 -15.43 -8.58 -1.13
C ARG A 116 -16.02 -8.84 -2.52
N ALA A 117 -16.88 -7.95 -2.99
CA ALA A 117 -17.49 -8.05 -4.32
C ALA A 117 -16.42 -8.05 -5.43
N ARG A 118 -15.42 -7.18 -5.33
CA ARG A 118 -14.30 -7.11 -6.30
C ARG A 118 -13.44 -8.37 -6.29
N LEU A 119 -13.14 -8.91 -5.11
CA LEU A 119 -12.37 -10.15 -4.99
C LEU A 119 -13.15 -11.34 -5.54
N MET A 120 -14.44 -11.45 -5.21
CA MET A 120 -15.31 -12.50 -5.78
C MET A 120 -15.41 -12.41 -7.30
N ALA A 121 -15.55 -11.20 -7.85
CA ALA A 121 -15.62 -11.01 -9.30
C ALA A 121 -14.29 -11.32 -10.02
N ARG A 122 -13.15 -11.04 -9.38
CA ARG A 122 -11.82 -11.24 -9.98
C ARG A 122 -11.31 -12.67 -9.83
N ASP A 123 -11.45 -13.24 -8.63
CA ASP A 123 -10.77 -14.49 -8.24
C ASP A 123 -11.75 -15.65 -7.96
N GLY A 124 -13.06 -15.40 -7.97
CA GLY A 124 -14.08 -16.39 -7.61
C GLY A 124 -14.15 -16.72 -6.12
N HIS A 125 -13.28 -16.11 -5.30
CA HIS A 125 -13.21 -16.30 -3.86
C HIS A 125 -12.80 -15.01 -3.15
N ALA A 126 -13.16 -14.88 -1.87
CA ALA A 126 -12.71 -13.78 -1.02
C ALA A 126 -12.75 -14.20 0.45
N LEU A 127 -11.96 -13.51 1.27
CA LEU A 127 -12.05 -13.59 2.73
C LEU A 127 -13.45 -13.23 3.22
N SER A 128 -13.78 -13.66 4.44
CA SER A 128 -15.03 -13.26 5.07
C SER A 128 -15.10 -11.75 5.27
N THR A 129 -16.31 -11.19 5.31
CA THR A 129 -16.50 -9.75 5.57
C THR A 129 -15.84 -9.31 6.88
N ALA A 130 -15.83 -10.17 7.91
CA ALA A 130 -15.17 -9.90 9.19
C ALA A 130 -13.64 -9.80 9.04
N GLN A 131 -13.02 -10.71 8.30
CA GLN A 131 -11.57 -10.66 8.02
C GLN A 131 -11.19 -9.42 7.19
N ILE A 132 -11.99 -9.08 6.17
CA ILE A 132 -11.77 -7.86 5.37
C ILE A 132 -11.90 -6.62 6.26
N THR A 133 -12.89 -6.60 7.17
CA THR A 133 -13.06 -5.51 8.14
C THR A 133 -11.84 -5.40 9.07
N ALA A 134 -11.32 -6.52 9.57
CA ALA A 134 -10.12 -6.52 10.40
C ALA A 134 -8.91 -5.95 9.65
N LEU A 135 -8.74 -6.31 8.38
CA LEU A 135 -7.70 -5.77 7.49
C LEU A 135 -7.85 -4.26 7.28
N THR A 136 -9.04 -3.79 6.89
CA THR A 136 -9.26 -2.35 6.65
C THR A 136 -9.08 -1.53 7.93
N CYS A 137 -9.57 -2.01 9.08
CA CYS A 137 -9.32 -1.40 10.38
C CYS A 137 -7.82 -1.39 10.74
N GLY A 138 -7.10 -2.46 10.43
CA GLY A 138 -5.65 -2.55 10.62
C GLY A 138 -4.92 -1.46 9.83
N TYR A 139 -5.23 -1.33 8.54
CA TYR A 139 -4.66 -0.28 7.70
C TYR A 139 -5.02 1.13 8.17
N HIS A 140 -6.28 1.38 8.55
CA HIS A 140 -6.68 2.69 9.10
C HIS A 140 -5.85 3.06 10.33
N ARG A 141 -5.64 2.13 11.27
CA ARG A 141 -4.80 2.38 12.45
C ARG A 141 -3.34 2.64 12.08
N THR A 142 -2.77 1.81 11.22
CA THR A 142 -1.38 1.97 10.76
C THR A 142 -1.16 3.34 10.12
N PHE A 143 -2.05 3.77 9.24
CA PHE A 143 -1.95 5.07 8.58
C PHE A 143 -2.22 6.24 9.52
N ALA A 144 -3.15 6.11 10.47
CA ALA A 144 -3.38 7.13 11.48
C ALA A 144 -2.15 7.37 12.37
N MET A 145 -1.46 6.29 12.78
CA MET A 145 -0.19 6.41 13.51
C MET A 145 0.91 7.01 12.65
N LEU A 146 1.02 6.59 11.38
CA LEU A 146 2.05 7.05 10.46
C LEU A 146 1.91 8.54 10.11
N ALA A 147 0.68 9.06 10.03
CA ALA A 147 0.37 10.45 9.72
C ALA A 147 1.00 11.47 10.70
N ALA A 148 1.31 11.04 11.92
CA ALA A 148 1.98 11.89 12.90
C ALA A 148 3.47 12.15 12.58
N HIS A 149 4.05 11.39 11.64
CA HIS A 149 5.49 11.40 11.38
C HIS A 149 5.85 11.70 9.92
N VAL A 150 4.98 11.35 8.96
CA VAL A 150 5.27 11.48 7.53
C VAL A 150 3.99 11.86 6.76
N PRO A 151 4.10 12.47 5.56
CA PRO A 151 2.96 12.76 4.72
C PRO A 151 2.22 11.49 4.31
N VAL A 152 0.91 11.52 4.48
CA VAL A 152 -0.02 10.46 4.09
C VAL A 152 -1.19 11.05 3.30
N LEU A 153 -1.72 10.28 2.36
CA LEU A 153 -2.98 10.57 1.67
C LEU A 153 -3.87 9.32 1.70
N THR A 154 -5.14 9.48 2.07
CA THR A 154 -6.13 8.39 1.97
C THR A 154 -7.05 8.63 0.80
N ILE A 155 -7.26 7.60 -0.03
CA ILE A 155 -8.18 7.59 -1.16
C ILE A 155 -9.20 6.47 -0.94
N ASP A 156 -10.47 6.84 -0.80
CA ASP A 156 -11.58 5.89 -0.78
C ASP A 156 -12.04 5.58 -2.20
N THR A 157 -12.04 4.31 -2.57
CA THR A 157 -12.45 3.83 -3.89
C THR A 157 -13.81 3.16 -3.89
N THR A 158 -14.57 3.17 -2.79
CA THR A 158 -15.84 2.43 -2.63
C THR A 158 -16.79 2.58 -3.82
N THR A 159 -16.93 3.80 -4.34
CA THR A 159 -17.86 4.11 -5.45
C THR A 159 -17.25 3.91 -6.85
N ARG A 160 -15.95 3.58 -6.95
CA ARG A 160 -15.30 3.33 -8.25
C ARG A 160 -15.58 1.90 -8.71
N PRO A 161 -16.08 1.70 -9.94
CA PRO A 161 -16.22 0.36 -10.51
C PRO A 161 -14.83 -0.28 -10.63
N SER A 162 -14.76 -1.61 -10.50
CA SER A 162 -13.56 -2.36 -10.85
C SER A 162 -13.30 -2.14 -12.34
N GLY A 163 -12.32 -1.29 -12.67
CA GLY A 163 -11.85 -1.14 -14.04
C GLY A 163 -11.40 -2.50 -14.61
N PRO A 164 -11.43 -2.69 -15.93
CA PRO A 164 -11.11 -3.96 -16.54
C PRO A 164 -9.68 -4.39 -16.15
N ALA A 165 -9.50 -5.68 -15.94
CA ALA A 165 -8.18 -6.30 -15.84
C ALA A 165 -7.52 -6.16 -17.22
N GLY A 166 -6.76 -5.09 -17.40
CA GLY A 166 -5.74 -5.00 -18.44
C GLY A 166 -4.46 -5.69 -17.99
#